data_AF-A0A6J8DXF8-F1
#
_entry.id   AF-A0A6J8DXF8-F1
#
_cell.length_a   1.000
_cell.length_b   1.000
_cell.length_c   1.000
_cell.angle_alpha   90.00
_cell.angle_beta   90.00
_cell.angle_gamma   90.00
#
_symmetry.space_group_name_H-M   'P 1'
#
loop_
_entity.id
_entity.type
_entity.pdbx_description
1 polymer ?
#
loop_
_entity_poly.entity_id
_entity_poly.type
_entity_poly.pdbx_seq_one_letter_code
_entity_poly.pdbx_strand_id
1 'polypeptide(L)'
;MLGMTDSKNDIYHYDLSEEIFQWRCRIRKLHFLENPQDEKAITNINGDDLDYDLVNFSFSAKENMKAYNLDYKNGHDFGKGRKLQPIFVLPSDREKFFDIANKPKATIMKEILVALEEIEMTEEGVILEQQWKAEVKKGTKNEYITFYREVLQVVDEATSNEDHDLQDV
;
A
#
# COMPACT_ATOMS: atom_id res chain seq x y z
N MET A 1 18.12 30.58 49.49
CA MET A 1 18.79 31.33 48.41
C MET A 1 18.82 30.43 47.19
N LEU A 2 18.52 31.00 46.02
CA LEU A 2 18.46 30.40 44.67
C LEU A 2 19.38 29.17 44.50
N GLY A 3 18.95 28.02 43.97
CA GLY A 3 18.12 27.85 42.78
C GLY A 3 19.04 27.47 41.63
N MET A 4 19.15 26.17 41.32
CA MET A 4 19.61 25.64 40.04
C MET A 4 19.08 24.21 39.92
N THR A 5 17.85 24.08 39.43
CA THR A 5 17.42 22.86 38.76
C THR A 5 18.09 22.86 37.40
N ASP A 6 18.90 21.84 37.11
CA ASP A 6 19.43 21.59 35.78
C ASP A 6 18.28 21.58 34.77
N SER A 7 18.14 22.67 34.00
CA SER A 7 17.26 22.68 32.85
C SER A 7 17.90 21.76 31.82
N LYS A 8 17.43 20.51 31.78
CA LYS A 8 17.62 19.66 30.61
C LYS A 8 17.19 20.50 29.41
N ASN A 9 18.12 20.74 28.49
CA ASN A 9 17.82 21.31 27.19
C ASN A 9 16.84 20.35 26.49
N ASP A 10 15.54 20.57 26.67
CA ASP A 10 14.52 19.99 25.84
C ASP A 10 14.66 20.66 24.46
N ILE A 11 15.55 20.11 23.64
CA ILE A 11 15.60 20.42 22.22
C ILE A 11 14.28 19.88 21.66
N TYR A 12 13.31 20.78 21.48
CA TYR A 12 12.08 20.49 20.76
C TYR A 12 12.48 20.07 19.35
N HIS A 13 12.46 18.77 19.08
CA HIS A 13 12.56 18.24 17.73
C HIS A 13 11.23 18.50 17.04
N TYR A 14 11.21 19.53 16.20
CA TYR A 14 10.08 19.78 15.31
C TYR A 14 10.09 18.73 14.20
N ASP A 15 9.04 17.92 14.14
CA ASP A 15 8.85 16.95 13.08
C ASP A 15 8.33 17.65 11.82
N LEU A 16 9.17 17.75 10.79
CA LEU A 16 8.85 18.37 9.50
C LEU A 16 8.09 17.43 8.54
N SER A 17 7.66 16.25 8.99
CA SER A 17 7.07 15.22 8.12
C SER A 17 5.82 15.73 7.38
N GLU A 18 4.98 16.51 8.05
CA GLU A 18 3.76 17.06 7.44
C GLU A 18 4.09 18.14 6.41
N GLU A 19 5.03 19.05 6.69
CA GLU A 19 5.46 20.08 5.76
C GLU A 19 6.12 19.47 4.52
N ILE A 20 6.96 18.44 4.72
CA ILE A 20 7.56 17.67 3.61
C ILE A 20 6.46 17.01 2.78
N PHE A 21 5.45 16.41 3.42
CA PHE A 21 4.33 15.79 2.74
C PHE A 21 3.53 16.80 1.90
N GLN A 22 3.18 17.95 2.48
CA GLN A 22 2.44 19.01 1.79
C GLN A 22 3.24 19.63 0.65
N TRP A 23 4.54 19.83 0.85
CA TRP A 23 5.45 20.33 -0.18
C TRP A 23 5.53 19.36 -1.37
N ARG A 24 5.65 18.05 -1.12
CA ARG A 24 5.62 17.01 -2.17
C ARG A 24 4.27 16.94 -2.89
N CYS A 25 3.16 17.07 -2.17
CA CYS A 25 1.83 17.19 -2.77
C CYS A 25 1.72 18.40 -3.70
N ARG A 26 2.30 19.53 -3.29
CA ARG A 26 2.32 20.77 -4.06
C ARG A 26 3.15 20.61 -5.34
N ILE A 27 4.33 20.01 -5.25
CA ILE A 27 5.17 19.69 -6.41
C ILE A 27 4.41 18.85 -7.44
N ARG A 28 3.78 17.76 -7.00
CA ARG A 28 3.04 16.84 -7.89
C ARG A 28 1.84 17.49 -8.58
N LYS A 29 1.17 18.44 -7.92
CA LYS A 29 0.01 19.16 -8.47
C LYS A 29 0.41 20.28 -9.43
N LEU A 30 1.50 20.98 -9.14
CA LEU A 30 1.85 22.21 -9.85
C LEU A 30 2.89 22.02 -10.95
N HIS A 31 3.47 20.83 -11.10
CA HIS A 31 4.57 20.58 -12.05
C HIS A 31 5.65 21.67 -11.92
N PHE A 32 6.06 21.96 -10.68
CA PHE A 32 6.70 23.23 -10.32
C PHE A 32 8.22 23.21 -10.55
N LEU A 33 8.79 24.28 -11.13
CA LEU A 33 10.23 24.51 -11.40
C LEU A 33 10.81 23.60 -12.47
N GLU A 34 10.65 24.05 -13.71
CA GLU A 34 11.23 23.46 -14.91
C GLU A 34 12.73 23.83 -14.97
N ASN A 35 13.61 22.84 -15.15
CA ASN A 35 15.00 23.12 -15.47
C ASN A 35 15.04 23.80 -16.86
N PRO A 36 15.70 24.96 -17.02
CA PRO A 36 15.73 25.69 -18.30
C PRO A 36 16.39 24.91 -19.45
N GLN A 37 17.09 23.80 -19.18
CA GLN A 37 17.60 22.87 -20.19
C GLN A 37 16.76 21.59 -20.35
N ASP A 38 15.93 21.27 -19.35
CA ASP A 38 15.01 20.14 -19.36
C ASP A 38 13.75 20.56 -18.61
N GLU A 39 12.71 20.98 -19.35
CA GLU A 39 11.51 21.60 -18.80
C GLU A 39 10.73 20.69 -17.82
N LYS A 40 11.21 19.48 -17.52
CA LYS A 40 10.54 18.47 -16.70
C LYS A 40 11.22 18.13 -15.39
N ALA A 41 12.40 18.68 -15.10
CA ALA A 41 13.18 18.35 -13.90
C ALA A 41 13.20 19.50 -12.87
N ILE A 42 12.76 19.21 -11.65
CA ILE A 42 12.86 20.13 -10.50
C ILE A 42 14.27 20.03 -9.97
N THR A 43 14.96 21.15 -9.76
CA THR A 43 16.32 21.12 -9.22
C THR A 43 16.44 21.94 -7.95
N ASN A 44 17.42 21.60 -7.11
CA ASN A 44 17.84 22.45 -6.00
C ASN A 44 18.63 23.67 -6.54
N ILE A 45 19.02 24.58 -5.64
CA ILE A 45 19.81 25.77 -6.02
C ILE A 45 21.19 25.44 -6.63
N ASN A 46 21.67 24.20 -6.50
CA ASN A 46 22.92 23.71 -7.06
C ASN A 46 22.73 22.98 -8.41
N GLY A 47 21.48 22.84 -8.88
CA GLY A 47 21.17 22.14 -10.13
C GLY A 47 21.01 20.62 -10.00
N ASP A 48 20.98 20.06 -8.79
CA ASP A 48 20.70 18.64 -8.60
C ASP A 48 19.20 18.39 -8.73
N ASP A 49 18.81 17.36 -9.47
CA ASP A 49 17.40 16.96 -9.61
C ASP A 49 16.80 16.57 -8.25
N LEU A 50 15.81 17.35 -7.82
CA LEU A 50 14.95 17.06 -6.70
C LEU A 50 13.75 16.26 -7.19
N ASP A 51 13.46 15.16 -6.50
CA ASP A 51 12.14 14.51 -6.57
C ASP A 51 11.67 14.20 -8.01
N TYR A 52 12.60 13.84 -8.92
CA TYR A 52 12.33 13.47 -10.32
C TYR A 52 11.18 12.46 -10.44
N ASP A 53 11.16 11.46 -9.56
CA ASP A 53 10.13 10.41 -9.51
C ASP A 53 8.75 10.90 -9.05
N LEU A 54 8.65 12.05 -8.38
CA LEU A 54 7.37 12.65 -8.00
C LEU A 54 6.72 13.37 -9.18
N VAL A 55 7.52 14.07 -9.99
CA VAL A 55 7.04 14.71 -11.22
C VAL A 55 6.73 13.66 -12.28
N ASN A 56 7.64 12.70 -12.45
CA ASN A 56 7.52 11.64 -13.42
C ASN A 56 6.83 10.40 -12.82
N PHE A 57 6.05 10.54 -11.74
CA PHE A 57 5.43 9.42 -11.03
C PHE A 57 4.73 8.43 -11.96
N SER A 58 3.91 8.92 -12.89
CA SER A 58 3.19 8.07 -13.84
C SER A 58 4.13 7.30 -14.77
N PHE A 59 5.28 7.87 -15.12
CA PHE A 59 6.31 7.21 -15.92
C PHE A 59 7.09 6.21 -15.06
N SER A 60 7.65 6.62 -13.92
CA SER A 60 8.41 5.74 -13.02
C SER A 60 7.57 4.56 -12.52
N ALA A 61 6.29 4.78 -12.22
CA ALA A 61 5.36 3.71 -11.84
C ALA A 61 5.11 2.72 -12.98
N LYS A 62 4.97 3.20 -14.23
CA LYS A 62 4.81 2.33 -15.41
C LYS A 62 6.08 1.52 -15.68
N GLU A 63 7.26 2.12 -15.56
CA GLU A 63 8.54 1.42 -15.75
C GLU A 63 8.77 0.37 -14.67
N ASN A 64 8.49 0.69 -13.40
CA ASN A 64 8.51 -0.28 -12.30
C ASN A 64 7.51 -1.43 -12.53
N MET A 65 6.29 -1.14 -13.01
CA MET A 65 5.29 -2.18 -13.31
C MET A 65 5.71 -3.07 -14.49
N LYS A 66 6.36 -2.51 -15.51
CA LYS A 66 6.94 -3.31 -16.61
C LYS A 66 8.05 -4.22 -16.10
N ALA A 67 8.98 -3.68 -15.30
CA ALA A 67 10.06 -4.46 -14.69
C ALA A 67 9.50 -5.59 -13.82
N TYR A 68 8.51 -5.30 -12.97
CA TYR A 68 7.84 -6.31 -12.14
C TYR A 68 7.14 -7.40 -12.98
N ASN A 69 6.39 -7.04 -14.03
CA ASN A 69 5.70 -8.05 -14.84
C ASN A 69 6.65 -8.88 -15.72
N LEU A 70 7.74 -8.29 -16.21
CA LEU A 70 8.74 -8.99 -17.02
C LEU A 70 9.55 -9.96 -16.18
N ASP A 71 10.00 -9.52 -15.00
CA ASP A 71 10.99 -10.25 -14.22
C ASP A 71 10.32 -11.14 -13.15
N TYR A 72 9.37 -10.62 -12.36
CA TYR A 72 8.77 -11.36 -11.24
C TYR A 72 7.67 -12.37 -11.64
N LYS A 73 6.76 -12.00 -12.55
CA LYS A 73 5.64 -12.89 -12.94
C LYS A 73 6.04 -14.03 -13.86
N ASN A 74 7.12 -13.89 -14.62
CA ASN A 74 7.58 -14.91 -15.56
C ASN A 74 8.70 -15.80 -14.99
N GLY A 75 9.01 -15.66 -13.68
CA GLY A 75 10.00 -16.50 -13.00
C GLY A 75 11.44 -16.23 -13.42
N HIS A 76 11.73 -15.04 -13.96
CA HIS A 76 13.11 -14.63 -14.24
C HIS A 76 13.73 -14.10 -12.95
N ASP A 77 14.87 -14.66 -12.56
CA ASP A 77 15.66 -14.13 -11.46
C ASP A 77 15.94 -12.65 -11.74
N PHE A 78 15.69 -11.76 -10.77
CA PHE A 78 15.99 -10.33 -10.91
C PHE A 78 17.49 -10.24 -11.21
N GLY A 79 17.83 -10.18 -12.50
CA GLY A 79 19.22 -10.19 -12.92
C GLY A 79 19.94 -9.10 -12.14
N LYS A 80 21.09 -9.46 -11.56
CA LYS A 80 21.87 -8.73 -10.53
C LYS A 80 22.09 -7.21 -10.75
N GLY A 81 21.59 -6.61 -11.83
CA GLY A 81 21.63 -5.18 -12.12
C GLY A 81 20.29 -4.42 -12.16
N ARG A 82 19.11 -5.07 -12.19
CA ARG A 82 17.82 -4.34 -12.22
C ARG A 82 17.21 -4.24 -10.83
N LYS A 83 17.44 -3.10 -10.17
CA LYS A 83 16.76 -2.74 -8.92
C LYS A 83 15.50 -1.96 -9.28
N LEU A 84 14.36 -2.35 -8.70
CA LEU A 84 13.17 -1.49 -8.71
C LEU A 84 13.55 -0.15 -8.09
N GLN A 85 13.23 0.96 -8.76
CA GLN A 85 13.50 2.27 -8.21
C GLN A 85 12.48 2.54 -7.10
N PRO A 86 12.91 2.87 -5.87
CA PRO A 86 12.00 3.28 -4.81
C PRO A 86 11.29 4.56 -5.25
N ILE A 87 9.97 4.51 -5.41
CA ILE A 87 9.15 5.68 -5.70
C ILE A 87 8.38 6.10 -4.45
N PHE A 88 8.29 7.40 -4.22
CA PHE A 88 7.42 7.92 -3.19
C PHE A 88 5.96 7.81 -3.62
N VAL A 89 5.12 7.24 -2.76
CA VAL A 89 3.68 7.03 -2.99
C VAL A 89 2.90 7.79 -1.93
N LEU A 90 1.91 8.57 -2.34
CA LEU A 90 1.02 9.26 -1.40
C LEU A 90 0.19 8.24 -0.61
N PRO A 91 -0.16 8.49 0.67
CA PRO A 91 -1.04 7.63 1.44
C PRO A 91 -2.33 7.28 0.71
N SER A 92 -2.98 8.28 0.08
CA SER A 92 -4.20 8.05 -0.70
C SER A 92 -4.01 7.19 -1.95
N ASP A 93 -2.85 7.26 -2.61
CA ASP A 93 -2.53 6.37 -3.73
C ASP A 93 -2.21 4.96 -3.26
N ARG A 94 -1.57 4.84 -2.08
CA ARG A 94 -1.31 3.56 -1.42
C ARG A 94 -2.62 2.88 -1.02
N GLU A 95 -3.54 3.62 -0.41
CA GLU A 95 -4.88 3.14 -0.07
C GLU A 95 -5.63 2.66 -1.31
N LYS A 96 -5.64 3.44 -2.38
CA LYS A 96 -6.24 3.04 -3.66
C LYS A 96 -5.61 1.75 -4.22
N PHE A 97 -4.30 1.60 -4.11
CA PHE A 97 -3.61 0.40 -4.58
C PHE A 97 -4.04 -0.85 -3.81
N PHE A 98 -4.20 -0.74 -2.49
CA PHE A 98 -4.63 -1.84 -1.64
C PHE A 98 -6.14 -2.09 -1.67
N ASP A 99 -6.94 -1.10 -2.05
CA ASP A 99 -8.39 -1.23 -2.18
C ASP A 99 -8.74 -2.38 -3.14
N ILE A 100 -9.43 -3.38 -2.59
CA ILE A 100 -9.93 -4.56 -3.30
C ILE A 100 -10.75 -4.17 -4.54
N ALA A 101 -11.45 -3.03 -4.50
CA ALA A 101 -12.26 -2.52 -5.61
C ALA A 101 -11.41 -2.17 -6.85
N ASN A 102 -10.12 -1.89 -6.67
CA ASN A 102 -9.20 -1.58 -7.77
C ASN A 102 -8.47 -2.82 -8.31
N LYS A 103 -8.57 -3.97 -7.65
CA LYS A 103 -7.95 -5.22 -8.11
C LYS A 103 -8.74 -5.87 -9.26
N PRO A 104 -8.08 -6.63 -10.17
CA PRO A 104 -8.78 -7.43 -11.17
C PRO A 104 -9.65 -8.51 -10.53
N LYS A 105 -10.77 -8.88 -11.18
CA LYS A 105 -11.69 -9.91 -10.67
C LYS A 105 -10.99 -11.23 -10.32
N ALA A 106 -10.02 -11.66 -11.13
CA ALA A 106 -9.24 -12.87 -10.87
C ALA A 106 -8.36 -12.78 -9.61
N THR A 107 -7.82 -11.60 -9.32
CA THR A 107 -7.04 -11.35 -8.09
C THR A 107 -7.95 -11.40 -6.86
N ILE A 108 -9.11 -10.74 -6.92
CA ILE A 108 -10.11 -10.78 -5.84
C ILE A 108 -10.54 -12.23 -5.57
N MET A 109 -10.78 -13.01 -6.62
CA MET A 109 -11.11 -14.43 -6.52
C MET A 109 -10.05 -15.22 -5.75
N LYS A 110 -8.77 -14.97 -6.03
CA LYS A 110 -7.67 -15.64 -5.36
C LYS A 110 -7.61 -15.27 -3.88
N GLU A 111 -7.79 -13.98 -3.56
CA GLU A 111 -7.79 -13.50 -2.18
C GLU A 111 -8.96 -14.05 -1.36
N ILE A 112 -10.15 -14.20 -1.98
CA ILE A 112 -11.30 -14.89 -1.35
C ILE A 112 -10.95 -16.34 -1.01
N LEU A 113 -10.35 -17.09 -1.94
CA LEU A 113 -10.00 -18.49 -1.70
C LEU A 113 -8.99 -18.64 -0.56
N VAL A 114 -7.97 -17.78 -0.52
CA VAL A 114 -7.00 -17.76 0.59
C VAL A 114 -7.68 -17.46 1.92
N ALA A 115 -8.56 -16.45 1.97
CA ALA A 115 -9.27 -16.11 3.20
C ALA A 115 -10.26 -17.21 3.64
N LEU A 116 -10.88 -17.94 2.71
CA LEU A 116 -11.73 -19.09 3.03
C LEU A 116 -10.91 -20.27 3.59
N GLU A 117 -9.69 -20.51 3.07
CA GLU A 117 -8.77 -21.52 3.61
C GLU A 117 -8.41 -21.22 5.08
N GLU A 118 -8.30 -19.95 5.47
CA GLU A 118 -8.02 -19.55 6.86
C GLU A 118 -9.13 -19.92 7.86
N ILE A 119 -10.39 -19.97 7.40
CA ILE A 119 -11.56 -20.23 8.25
C ILE A 119 -12.24 -21.57 7.93
N GLU A 120 -11.62 -22.44 7.13
CA GLU A 120 -12.25 -23.66 6.61
C GLU A 120 -12.74 -24.64 7.69
N MET A 121 -12.15 -24.56 8.89
CA MET A 121 -12.48 -25.42 10.03
C MET A 121 -13.65 -24.88 10.89
N THR A 122 -14.15 -23.68 10.61
CA THR A 122 -15.27 -23.05 11.32
C THR A 122 -16.62 -23.39 10.66
N GLU A 123 -17.71 -23.38 11.42
CA GLU A 123 -19.05 -23.62 10.87
C GLU A 123 -19.41 -22.53 9.84
N GLU A 124 -19.11 -21.28 10.16
CA GLU A 124 -19.29 -20.11 9.31
C GLU A 124 -18.45 -20.22 8.02
N GLY A 125 -17.20 -20.66 8.12
CA GLY A 125 -16.32 -20.88 6.96
C GLY A 125 -16.87 -21.92 5.99
N VAL A 126 -17.43 -23.02 6.49
CA VAL A 126 -18.08 -24.04 5.64
C VAL A 126 -19.30 -23.47 4.91
N ILE A 127 -20.12 -22.66 5.59
CA ILE A 127 -21.29 -22.00 4.99
C ILE A 127 -20.86 -21.04 3.87
N LEU A 128 -19.85 -20.20 4.14
CA LEU A 128 -19.31 -19.26 3.16
C LEU A 128 -18.69 -19.98 1.97
N GLU A 129 -17.99 -21.10 2.17
CA GLU A 129 -17.42 -21.88 1.07
C GLU A 129 -18.52 -22.47 0.16
N GLN A 130 -19.65 -22.92 0.74
CA GLN A 130 -20.81 -23.37 -0.02
C GLN A 130 -21.46 -22.24 -0.82
N GLN A 131 -21.67 -21.07 -0.20
CA GLN A 131 -22.20 -19.87 -0.86
C GLN A 131 -21.29 -19.42 -2.02
N TRP A 132 -19.97 -19.45 -1.80
CA TRP A 132 -18.99 -19.17 -2.83
C TRP A 132 -19.14 -20.09 -4.04
N LYS A 133 -19.21 -21.41 -3.81
CA LYS A 133 -19.32 -22.43 -4.88
C LYS A 133 -20.66 -22.35 -5.62
N ALA A 134 -21.75 -22.06 -4.92
CA ALA A 134 -23.10 -22.08 -5.48
C ALA A 134 -23.43 -20.81 -6.28
N GLU A 135 -23.13 -19.64 -5.73
CA GLU A 135 -23.68 -18.36 -6.21
C GLU A 135 -22.59 -17.39 -6.62
N VAL A 136 -21.66 -17.09 -5.71
CA VAL A 136 -20.77 -15.93 -5.86
C VAL A 136 -19.73 -16.15 -6.95
N LYS A 137 -19.19 -17.37 -7.14
CA LYS A 137 -18.17 -17.66 -8.15
C LYS A 137 -18.60 -17.37 -9.60
N LYS A 138 -19.89 -17.21 -9.88
CA LYS A 138 -20.42 -16.81 -11.21
C LYS A 138 -20.85 -15.35 -11.27
N GLY A 139 -20.79 -14.64 -10.15
CA GLY A 139 -21.25 -13.26 -10.00
C GLY A 139 -20.36 -12.20 -10.66
N THR A 140 -20.76 -10.97 -10.49
CA THR A 140 -20.11 -9.72 -10.86
C THR A 140 -18.94 -9.39 -9.93
N LYS A 141 -18.12 -8.40 -10.33
CA LYS A 141 -17.02 -7.92 -9.48
C LYS A 141 -17.52 -7.37 -8.14
N ASN A 142 -18.66 -6.69 -8.12
CA ASN A 142 -19.22 -6.14 -6.89
C ASN A 142 -19.67 -7.24 -5.92
N GLU A 143 -20.27 -8.32 -6.42
CA GLU A 143 -20.61 -9.48 -5.60
C GLU A 143 -19.37 -10.13 -4.97
N TYR A 144 -18.25 -10.20 -5.72
CA TYR A 144 -16.98 -10.68 -5.16
C TYR A 144 -16.46 -9.76 -4.06
N ILE A 145 -16.54 -8.44 -4.24
CA ILE A 145 -16.07 -7.46 -3.26
C ILE A 145 -16.90 -7.54 -1.97
N THR A 146 -18.23 -7.62 -2.10
CA THR A 146 -19.14 -7.77 -0.96
C THR A 146 -18.82 -9.05 -0.19
N PHE A 147 -18.73 -10.17 -0.91
CA PHE A 147 -18.42 -11.46 -0.31
C PHE A 147 -17.03 -11.49 0.34
N TYR A 148 -16.02 -10.88 -0.28
CA TYR A 148 -14.69 -10.78 0.32
C TYR A 148 -14.70 -10.04 1.67
N ARG A 149 -15.49 -8.97 1.79
CA ARG A 149 -15.63 -8.24 3.07
C ARG A 149 -16.33 -9.07 4.14
N GLU A 150 -17.32 -9.86 3.74
CA GLU A 150 -18.01 -10.80 4.64
C GLU A 150 -17.05 -11.87 5.16
N VAL A 151 -16.25 -12.48 4.27
CA VAL A 151 -15.22 -13.46 4.66
C VAL A 151 -14.21 -12.85 5.63
N LEU A 152 -13.70 -11.64 5.35
CA LEU A 152 -12.75 -10.97 6.24
C LEU A 152 -13.31 -10.68 7.62
N GLN A 153 -14.60 -10.36 7.73
CA GLN A 153 -15.24 -10.16 9.03
C GLN A 153 -15.19 -11.45 9.86
N VAL A 154 -15.47 -12.60 9.25
CA VAL A 154 -15.42 -13.90 9.93
C VAL A 154 -13.98 -14.27 10.30
N VAL A 155 -13.00 -13.96 9.44
CA VAL A 155 -11.56 -14.14 9.76
C VAL A 155 -11.16 -13.31 10.99
N ASP A 156 -11.56 -12.04 11.03
CA ASP A 156 -11.26 -11.15 12.16
C ASP A 156 -11.92 -11.63 13.47
N GLU A 157 -13.14 -12.16 13.39
CA GLU A 157 -13.87 -12.73 14.53
C GLU A 157 -13.22 -14.05 15.02
N ALA A 158 -12.81 -14.92 14.10
CA ALA A 158 -12.14 -16.18 14.43
C ALA A 158 -10.78 -15.93 15.10
N THR A 159 -9.97 -15.01 14.58
CA THR A 159 -8.65 -14.66 15.12
C THR A 159 -8.73 -13.92 16.46
N SER A 160 -9.75 -13.09 16.67
CA SER A 160 -9.95 -12.39 17.95
C SER A 160 -10.38 -13.32 19.10
N ASN A 161 -11.03 -14.44 18.80
CA ASN A 161 -11.47 -15.42 19.79
C ASN A 161 -10.33 -16.35 20.26
N GLU A 162 -9.35 -16.65 19.39
CA GLU A 162 -8.18 -17.46 19.76
C GLU A 162 -7.26 -16.78 20.80
N ASP A 163 -7.18 -15.44 20.77
CA ASP A 163 -6.38 -14.67 21.74
C ASP A 163 -7.01 -14.62 23.15
N HIS A 164 -8.33 -14.85 23.26
CA HIS A 164 -9.05 -14.78 24.53
C HIS A 164 -8.96 -16.08 25.36
N ASP A 165 -8.77 -17.23 24.71
CA ASP A 165 -8.65 -18.54 25.37
C ASP A 165 -7.25 -18.80 25.96
N LEU A 166 -6.24 -17.98 25.63
CA LEU A 166 -4.89 -18.07 26.16
C LEU A 166 -4.66 -17.27 27.46
N GLN A 167 -5.66 -16.53 27.94
CA GLN A 167 -5.55 -15.73 29.17
C GLN A 167 -6.16 -16.40 30.42
N ASP A 168 -6.84 -17.55 30.27
CA ASP A 168 -7.48 -18.28 31.37
C ASP A 168 -6.73 -19.58 31.78
N VAL A 169 -5.42 -19.67 31.51
CA VAL A 169 -4.55 -20.77 31.98
C VAL A 169 -3.55 -20.31 33.03
#